data_AF-A0A930IVT9-F1
#
_entry.id   AF-A0A930IVT9-F1
#
_cell.length_a   1.000
_cell.length_b   1.000
_cell.length_c   1.000
_cell.angle_alpha   90.00
_cell.angle_beta   90.00
_cell.angle_gamma   90.00
#
_symmetry.space_group_name_H-M   'P 1'
#
loop_
_entity.id
_entity.type
_entity.pdbx_description
1 polymer ?
#
loop_
_entity_poly.entity_id
_entity_poly.type
_entity_poly.pdbx_seq_one_letter_code
_entity_poly.pdbx_strand_id
1 'polypeptide(L)'
;MEEQIEVKELDSVVVHFSGDSGDGMQLAGNIFTTVSATVGNGVSTFPDYPADIRAPQGSLTGVSGFQVHIGSGKVYTPGDLCDVLVAMNAAALKMQYKHCKPNSTIIIDTDSFGQRDLQKAEFRSDDYLGEMGIDPDRVVACPITKMVKDCLADTGMDNKSMLKCRNMFALGLVCWLFSRDLELVNNYLETKFKKKPAIAEANIKVVRAGYDYGHNVHASVPNTYRIESTVKQPGRYMDITGNKATAYGLMAAAERAGLRLFLGSYPITPATDILHELSKHKSMGVTTVQCEDEIAGCASAIGAAFAGALAATSTSGPGICLKSEAMNLALIDELPLVIIDVQRGGPSTGMPTKSEQTDLLQVLYGRNGESPMPVIAATSPTDCFDAAYNACKIALEHMTPVVLLTDAFIANGSSAWKLPNIEELPEIHPHFVTEDQKYKYTPYKRDPKTLARYWAIPGTEGYTHILGGLEKDGETGAISTDPENHDKMDHIRWNKVARISVPDLTVLGDKDDADLLIVGFGSTYGHLYSAMEVLRGKGHKVALAQFKYVNPLPKNTAEVLSRYKKVVVAEQNLGQLAALLRIRINHFAPYQYNQVKGQPFVVTELVTTFEKLLKAPLPKEETGTFYTKILE
;
A
#
# COMPACT_ATOMS: atom_id res chain seq x y z
N MET A 1 23.38 45.01 2.26
CA MET A 1 24.07 43.72 2.16
C MET A 1 22.97 42.69 2.28
N GLU A 2 22.53 42.13 1.15
CA GLU A 2 21.63 40.97 1.15
C GLU A 2 22.42 39.81 1.76
N GLU A 3 21.98 39.31 2.92
CA GLU A 3 22.49 38.05 3.45
C GLU A 3 22.18 36.97 2.41
N GLN A 4 23.23 36.38 1.84
CA GLN A 4 23.09 35.27 0.91
C GLN A 4 22.39 34.13 1.65
N ILE A 5 21.26 33.67 1.09
CA ILE A 5 20.52 32.51 1.58
C ILE A 5 21.48 31.32 1.60
N GLU A 6 21.79 30.80 2.78
CA GLU A 6 22.58 29.57 2.92
C GLU A 6 21.67 28.39 2.57
N VAL A 7 21.85 27.86 1.36
CA VAL A 7 21.12 26.68 0.88
C VAL A 7 21.82 25.45 1.43
N LYS A 8 21.17 24.74 2.34
CA LYS A 8 21.68 23.46 2.86
C LYS A 8 21.22 22.30 1.98
N GLU A 9 22.17 21.56 1.43
CA GLU A 9 21.87 20.30 0.75
C GLU A 9 21.52 19.23 1.79
N LEU A 10 20.35 18.61 1.63
CA LEU A 10 19.90 17.49 2.45
C LEU A 10 19.75 16.23 1.59
N ASP A 11 20.15 15.08 2.13
CA ASP A 11 19.94 13.79 1.48
C ASP A 11 18.46 13.40 1.43
N SER A 12 17.69 13.83 2.42
CA SER A 12 16.25 13.57 2.49
C SER A 12 15.53 14.53 3.42
N VAL A 13 14.23 14.71 3.22
CA VAL A 13 13.37 15.46 4.14
C VAL A 13 11.99 14.82 4.28
N VAL A 14 11.42 14.93 5.47
CA VAL A 14 10.05 14.52 5.76
C VAL A 14 9.19 15.74 6.09
N VAL A 15 8.16 15.99 5.30
CA VAL A 15 7.18 17.07 5.50
C VAL A 15 5.85 16.46 5.89
N HIS A 16 5.24 16.95 6.98
CA HIS A 16 3.92 16.51 7.44
C HIS A 16 2.94 17.67 7.34
N PHE A 17 1.95 17.54 6.46
CA PHE A 17 0.84 18.50 6.34
C PHE A 17 -0.32 18.07 7.22
N SER A 18 -0.78 18.90 8.14
CA SER A 18 -1.86 18.56 9.06
C SER A 18 -2.85 19.70 9.29
N GLY A 19 -4.13 19.33 9.38
CA GLY A 19 -5.26 20.24 9.56
C GLY A 19 -6.55 19.45 9.77
N ASP A 20 -7.69 20.12 9.68
CA ASP A 20 -8.97 19.43 9.80
C ASP A 20 -9.31 18.62 8.55
N SER A 21 -10.08 17.55 8.73
CA SER A 21 -10.68 16.82 7.62
C SER A 21 -11.52 17.76 6.74
N GLY A 22 -11.07 17.96 5.50
CA GLY A 22 -11.68 18.90 4.55
C GLY A 22 -10.86 20.16 4.25
N ASP A 23 -9.80 20.44 5.01
CA ASP A 23 -8.89 21.58 4.76
C ASP A 23 -7.98 21.38 3.54
N GLY A 24 -8.01 20.19 2.92
CA GLY A 24 -7.26 19.92 1.69
C GLY A 24 -5.76 19.69 1.92
N MET A 25 -5.34 19.21 3.09
CA MET A 25 -3.95 18.81 3.35
C MET A 25 -3.47 17.69 2.43
N GLN A 26 -4.35 16.73 2.15
CA GLN A 26 -4.14 15.68 1.14
C GLN A 26 -3.80 16.26 -0.23
N LEU A 27 -4.46 17.37 -0.63
CA LEU A 27 -4.22 18.01 -1.91
C LEU A 27 -2.86 18.71 -1.95
N ALA A 28 -2.54 19.49 -0.92
CA ALA A 28 -1.25 20.19 -0.82
C ALA A 28 -0.09 19.19 -0.85
N GLY A 29 -0.18 18.13 -0.04
CA GLY A 29 0.81 17.07 -0.01
C GLY A 29 0.99 16.36 -1.36
N ASN A 30 -0.10 15.98 -2.04
CA ASN A 30 -0.03 15.35 -3.37
C ASN A 30 0.63 16.26 -4.43
N ILE A 31 0.36 17.57 -4.41
CA ILE A 31 1.01 18.52 -5.32
C ILE A 31 2.51 18.55 -5.02
N PHE A 32 2.89 18.66 -3.75
CA PHE A 32 4.29 18.68 -3.34
C PHE A 32 5.03 17.39 -3.73
N THR A 33 4.39 16.23 -3.57
CA THR A 33 4.90 14.93 -4.04
C THR A 33 5.11 14.93 -5.56
N THR A 34 4.10 15.36 -6.33
CA THR A 34 4.17 15.36 -7.80
C THR A 34 5.29 16.26 -8.32
N VAL A 35 5.41 17.47 -7.76
CA VAL A 35 6.47 18.42 -8.12
C VAL A 35 7.85 17.86 -7.80
N SER A 36 7.99 17.22 -6.63
CA SER A 36 9.26 16.62 -6.21
C SER A 36 9.65 15.40 -7.06
N ALA A 37 8.68 14.56 -7.43
CA ALA A 37 8.90 13.45 -8.35
C ALA A 37 9.28 13.94 -9.77
N THR A 38 8.70 15.05 -10.23
CA THR A 38 8.97 15.63 -11.57
C THR A 38 10.42 16.09 -11.71
N VAL A 39 11.03 16.60 -10.64
CA VAL A 39 12.45 16.99 -10.65
C VAL A 39 13.42 15.81 -10.46
N GLY A 40 12.88 14.61 -10.20
CA GLY A 40 13.62 13.35 -10.13
C GLY A 40 13.83 12.80 -8.72
N ASN A 41 13.27 13.42 -7.67
CA ASN A 41 13.45 12.93 -6.32
C ASN A 41 12.67 11.63 -6.09
N GLY A 42 13.22 10.73 -5.27
CA GLY A 42 12.45 9.61 -4.75
C GLY A 42 11.41 10.11 -3.75
N VAL A 43 10.21 9.53 -3.80
CA VAL A 43 9.08 9.93 -2.96
C VAL A 43 8.40 8.73 -2.32
N SER A 44 8.00 8.88 -1.06
CA SER A 44 7.13 7.95 -0.33
C SER A 44 6.14 8.78 0.48
N THR A 45 4.85 8.43 0.41
CA THR A 45 3.78 9.18 1.07
C THR A 45 2.97 8.32 2.03
N PHE A 46 2.42 8.95 3.05
CA PHE A 46 1.49 8.33 3.97
C PHE A 46 0.30 9.27 4.24
N PRO A 47 -0.87 8.99 3.63
CA PRO A 47 -2.12 9.64 3.99
C PRO A 47 -2.62 9.10 5.34
N ASP A 48 -2.76 9.98 6.33
CA ASP A 48 -3.39 9.63 7.62
C ASP A 48 -4.68 10.44 7.79
N TYR A 49 -5.82 9.78 7.86
CA TYR A 49 -7.10 10.44 8.05
C TYR A 49 -7.99 9.67 9.03
N PRO A 50 -8.82 10.40 9.79
CA PRO A 50 -9.72 9.78 10.74
C PRO A 50 -10.82 9.02 10.00
N ALA A 51 -11.50 8.13 10.71
CA ALA A 51 -12.66 7.42 10.16
C ALA A 51 -13.85 8.36 9.91
N ASP A 52 -13.93 9.48 10.64
CA ASP A 52 -15.01 10.45 10.52
C ASP A 52 -14.87 11.29 9.25
N ILE A 53 -15.92 11.30 8.42
CA ILE A 53 -15.96 12.13 7.19
C ILE A 53 -15.90 13.63 7.52
N ARG A 54 -16.53 14.04 8.62
CA ARG A 54 -16.52 15.42 9.13
C ARG A 54 -16.65 15.44 10.65
N ALA A 55 -15.53 15.31 11.34
CA ALA A 55 -15.45 15.66 12.74
C ALA A 55 -15.65 17.19 12.95
N PRO A 56 -16.01 17.64 14.16
CA PRO A 56 -16.09 19.06 14.47
C PRO A 56 -14.76 19.78 14.19
N GLN A 57 -14.81 20.93 13.52
CA GLN A 57 -13.62 21.73 13.21
C GLN A 57 -12.85 22.14 14.48
N GLY A 58 -11.54 21.93 14.46
CA GLY A 58 -10.62 22.17 15.57
C GLY A 58 -10.65 21.11 16.67
N SER A 59 -11.26 19.94 16.43
CA SER A 59 -11.25 18.82 17.39
C SER A 59 -10.06 17.87 17.15
N LEU A 60 -9.56 17.26 18.22
CA LEU A 60 -8.43 16.32 18.16
C LEU A 60 -8.73 15.07 17.30
N THR A 61 -9.98 14.61 17.28
CA THR A 61 -10.41 13.44 16.49
C THR A 61 -10.60 13.76 15.01
N GLY A 62 -10.68 15.05 14.64
CA GLY A 62 -10.87 15.49 13.26
C GLY A 62 -9.61 15.73 12.45
N VAL A 63 -8.44 15.63 13.10
CA VAL A 63 -7.14 15.91 12.51
C VAL A 63 -6.84 14.90 11.40
N SER A 64 -6.58 15.40 10.20
CA SER A 64 -6.02 14.65 9.08
C SER A 64 -4.59 15.10 8.80
N GLY A 65 -3.73 14.15 8.48
CA GLY A 65 -2.34 14.31 8.11
C GLY A 65 -2.03 13.77 6.71
N PHE A 66 -1.01 14.33 6.08
CA PHE A 66 -0.38 13.77 4.90
C PHE A 66 1.13 13.95 5.03
N GLN A 67 1.84 12.84 5.16
CA GLN A 67 3.29 12.85 5.28
C GLN A 67 3.94 12.53 3.93
N VAL A 68 4.98 13.28 3.60
CA VAL A 68 5.77 13.14 2.38
C VAL A 68 7.23 13.05 2.75
N HIS A 69 7.88 11.96 2.36
CA HIS A 69 9.32 11.79 2.45
C HIS A 69 9.92 11.91 1.06
N ILE A 70 10.83 12.86 0.90
CA ILE A 70 11.55 13.13 -0.33
C ILE A 70 13.03 12.83 -0.10
N GLY A 71 13.65 12.13 -1.03
CA GLY A 71 15.07 11.81 -0.96
C GLY A 71 15.79 12.11 -2.27
N SER A 72 17.11 12.29 -2.16
CA SER A 72 18.02 12.37 -3.30
C SER A 72 18.04 11.06 -4.11
N GLY A 73 17.88 9.92 -3.42
CA GLY A 73 17.76 8.57 -3.99
C GLY A 73 16.36 7.97 -3.83
N LYS A 74 16.27 6.62 -3.92
CA LYS A 74 15.01 5.91 -3.66
C LYS A 74 14.61 6.00 -2.19
N VAL A 75 13.35 6.33 -1.96
CA VAL A 75 12.74 6.40 -0.63
C VAL A 75 11.71 5.29 -0.50
N TYR A 76 11.77 4.52 0.58
CA TYR A 76 10.91 3.35 0.78
C TYR A 76 9.91 3.48 1.94
N THR A 77 10.09 4.49 2.79
CA THR A 77 9.25 4.74 3.98
C THR A 77 8.82 6.20 4.02
N PRO A 78 7.66 6.52 4.61
CA PRO A 78 7.24 7.91 4.81
C PRO A 78 8.10 8.67 5.86
N GLY A 79 9.01 7.97 6.54
CA GLY A 79 9.90 8.52 7.56
C GLY A 79 9.32 8.46 8.97
N ASP A 80 10.17 8.22 9.97
CA ASP A 80 9.73 8.06 11.37
C ASP A 80 9.24 9.39 12.00
N LEU A 81 9.96 10.47 11.70
CA LEU A 81 9.72 11.80 12.25
C LEU A 81 9.84 12.85 11.14
N CYS A 82 9.01 13.89 11.22
CA CYS A 82 9.05 14.99 10.26
C CYS A 82 10.10 16.06 10.60
N ASP A 83 10.74 16.56 9.55
CA ASP A 83 11.63 17.73 9.59
C ASP A 83 10.82 19.03 9.53
N VAL A 84 9.65 19.00 8.88
CA VAL A 84 8.75 20.14 8.77
C VAL A 84 7.33 19.70 9.09
N LEU A 85 6.71 20.36 10.08
CA LEU A 85 5.29 20.19 10.39
C LEU A 85 4.54 21.44 9.94
N VAL A 86 3.57 21.28 9.06
CA VAL A 86 2.57 22.31 8.75
C VAL A 86 1.31 22.01 9.55
N ALA A 87 1.01 22.82 10.56
CA ALA A 87 -0.17 22.67 11.41
C ALA A 87 -1.14 23.84 11.19
N MET A 88 -2.25 23.55 10.51
CA MET A 88 -3.25 24.57 10.13
C MET A 88 -4.15 25.02 11.28
N ASN A 89 -4.07 24.38 12.45
CA ASN A 89 -4.81 24.74 13.65
C ASN A 89 -4.15 24.16 14.92
N ALA A 90 -4.64 24.59 16.09
CA ALA A 90 -4.13 24.13 17.39
C ALA A 90 -4.24 22.61 17.61
N ALA A 91 -5.32 21.98 17.14
CA ALA A 91 -5.52 20.53 17.27
C ALA A 91 -4.49 19.73 16.46
N ALA A 92 -4.20 20.17 15.23
CA ALA A 92 -3.18 19.58 14.38
C ALA A 92 -1.78 19.68 15.02
N LEU A 93 -1.43 20.83 15.60
CA LEU A 93 -0.16 21.00 16.31
C LEU A 93 -0.07 20.01 17.48
N LYS A 94 -1.09 19.96 18.34
CA LYS A 94 -1.10 19.11 19.53
C LYS A 94 -0.99 17.62 19.19
N MET A 95 -1.70 17.18 18.15
CA MET A 95 -1.71 15.78 17.75
C MET A 95 -0.42 15.34 17.05
N GLN A 96 0.19 16.21 16.24
CA GLN A 96 1.31 15.83 15.36
C GLN A 96 2.69 16.19 15.90
N TYR A 97 2.82 17.09 16.89
CA TYR A 97 4.12 17.50 17.40
C TYR A 97 4.97 16.32 17.92
N LYS A 98 4.34 15.29 18.48
CA LYS A 98 5.03 14.06 18.92
C LYS A 98 5.75 13.30 17.79
N HIS A 99 5.41 13.58 16.53
CA HIS A 99 6.02 13.01 15.33
C HIS A 99 7.03 13.97 14.68
N CYS A 100 7.41 15.05 15.36
CA CYS A 100 8.44 15.97 14.90
C CYS A 100 9.83 15.56 15.39
N LYS A 101 10.85 15.82 14.57
CA LYS A 101 12.25 15.78 15.04
C LYS A 101 12.50 16.88 16.08
N PRO A 102 13.49 16.69 16.98
CA PRO A 102 13.88 17.71 17.95
C PRO A 102 14.30 19.06 17.34
N ASN A 103 14.66 19.10 16.05
CA ASN A 103 15.11 20.31 15.37
C ASN A 103 14.17 20.70 14.21
N SER A 104 12.95 20.15 14.18
CA SER A 104 11.99 20.42 13.11
C SER A 104 11.56 21.88 13.05
N THR A 105 11.22 22.35 11.85
CA THR A 105 10.53 23.62 11.61
C THR A 105 9.02 23.40 11.70
N ILE A 106 8.31 24.28 12.40
CA ILE A 106 6.86 24.18 12.59
C ILE A 106 6.21 25.41 11.97
N ILE A 107 5.36 25.21 10.95
CA ILE A 107 4.59 26.28 10.32
C ILE A 107 3.18 26.23 10.90
N ILE A 108 2.72 27.34 11.48
CA ILE A 108 1.38 27.44 12.07
C ILE A 108 0.56 28.56 11.45
N ASP A 109 -0.75 28.34 11.31
CA ASP A 109 -1.72 29.39 11.02
C ASP A 109 -2.19 30.06 12.31
N THR A 110 -1.59 31.20 12.68
CA THR A 110 -1.88 31.90 13.95
C THR A 110 -3.34 32.33 14.09
N ASP A 111 -4.06 32.49 12.98
CA ASP A 111 -5.49 32.83 13.01
C ASP A 111 -6.36 31.68 13.56
N SER A 112 -5.82 30.46 13.67
CA SER A 112 -6.49 29.25 14.16
C SER A 112 -6.00 28.82 15.56
N PHE A 113 -5.48 29.77 16.34
CA PHE A 113 -4.99 29.59 17.73
C PHE A 113 -5.68 30.57 18.70
N GLY A 114 -6.92 31.00 18.41
CA GLY A 114 -7.69 31.83 19.33
C GLY A 114 -8.16 31.04 20.56
N GLN A 115 -8.66 31.74 21.59
CA GLN A 115 -9.10 31.13 22.85
C GLN A 115 -10.07 29.94 22.66
N ARG A 116 -11.00 30.04 21.70
CA ARG A 116 -11.94 28.95 21.38
C ARG A 116 -11.26 27.75 20.72
N ASP A 117 -10.25 27.99 19.89
CA ASP A 117 -9.51 26.93 19.20
C ASP A 117 -8.62 26.18 20.18
N LEU A 118 -7.94 26.92 21.07
CA LEU A 118 -7.14 26.37 22.17
C LEU A 118 -8.00 25.51 23.11
N GLN A 119 -9.20 25.98 23.49
CA GLN A 119 -10.14 25.19 24.30
C GLN A 119 -10.57 23.89 23.61
N LYS A 120 -10.91 23.94 22.32
CA LYS A 120 -11.29 22.74 21.56
C LYS A 120 -10.15 21.75 21.39
N ALA A 121 -8.92 22.25 21.27
CA ALA A 121 -7.71 21.44 21.27
C ALA A 121 -7.23 21.07 22.69
N GLU A 122 -8.02 21.40 23.73
CA GLU A 122 -7.76 21.08 25.13
C GLU A 122 -6.46 21.66 25.71
N PHE A 123 -6.00 22.81 25.19
CA PHE A 123 -4.92 23.58 25.82
C PHE A 123 -5.40 24.23 27.11
N ARG A 124 -4.49 24.36 28.09
CA ARG A 124 -4.80 24.92 29.41
C ARG A 124 -4.42 26.39 29.53
N SER A 125 -3.54 26.86 28.65
CA SER A 125 -3.06 28.24 28.64
C SER A 125 -3.00 28.81 27.23
N ASP A 126 -2.96 30.15 27.14
CA ASP A 126 -2.72 30.86 25.88
C ASP A 126 -1.26 30.73 25.41
N ASP A 127 -0.34 30.32 26.29
CA ASP A 127 1.03 29.96 25.96
C ASP A 127 1.11 28.49 25.52
N TYR A 128 0.48 28.18 24.39
CA TYR A 128 0.42 26.83 23.82
C TYR A 128 1.81 26.28 23.44
N LEU A 129 2.76 27.15 23.09
CA LEU A 129 4.15 26.75 22.81
C LEU A 129 4.87 26.36 24.09
N GLY A 130 4.78 27.18 25.15
CA GLY A 130 5.36 26.88 26.45
C GLY A 130 4.75 25.62 27.09
N GLU A 131 3.43 25.44 26.99
CA GLU A 131 2.74 24.23 27.47
C GLU A 131 3.28 22.95 26.82
N MET A 132 3.66 23.01 25.54
CA MET A 132 4.20 21.87 24.79
C MET A 132 5.73 21.78 24.86
N GLY A 133 6.42 22.74 25.47
CA GLY A 133 7.88 22.83 25.46
C GLY A 133 8.46 23.08 24.07
N ILE A 134 7.71 23.74 23.19
CA ILE A 134 8.14 24.08 21.84
C ILE A 134 8.96 25.37 21.91
N ASP A 135 10.20 25.31 21.41
CA ASP A 135 11.03 26.48 21.22
C ASP A 135 10.43 27.40 20.14
N PRO A 136 10.05 28.65 20.48
CA PRO A 136 9.44 29.60 19.54
C PRO A 136 10.31 29.91 18.32
N ASP A 137 11.64 29.80 18.43
CA ASP A 137 12.56 30.09 17.31
C ASP A 137 12.45 29.06 16.18
N ARG A 138 11.77 27.93 16.44
CA ARG A 138 11.48 26.89 15.44
C ARG A 138 10.12 27.07 14.77
N VAL A 139 9.34 28.06 15.21
CA VAL A 139 7.95 28.25 14.78
C VAL A 139 7.86 29.40 13.80
N VAL A 140 7.47 29.07 12.57
CA VAL A 140 7.07 30.05 11.56
C VAL A 140 5.59 30.36 11.77
N ALA A 141 5.33 31.40 12.56
CA ALA A 141 3.99 31.85 12.90
C ALA A 141 3.47 32.79 11.81
N CYS A 142 2.46 32.35 11.04
CA CYS A 142 1.89 33.13 9.93
C CYS A 142 0.38 33.27 10.10
N PRO A 143 -0.21 34.48 9.93
CA PRO A 143 -1.65 34.65 9.87
C PRO A 143 -2.19 34.22 8.50
N ILE A 144 -2.07 32.93 8.18
CA ILE A 144 -2.35 32.34 6.85
C ILE A 144 -3.79 32.65 6.44
N THR A 145 -4.75 32.51 7.35
CA THR A 145 -6.16 32.76 7.04
C THR A 145 -6.41 34.20 6.60
N LYS A 146 -5.85 35.17 7.32
CA LYS A 146 -5.97 36.58 7.00
C LYS A 146 -5.26 36.90 5.68
N MET A 147 -4.03 36.44 5.50
CA MET A 147 -3.25 36.67 4.28
C MET A 147 -3.93 36.12 3.03
N VAL A 148 -4.58 34.94 3.12
CA VAL A 148 -5.34 34.37 2.00
C VAL A 148 -6.54 35.23 1.65
N LYS A 149 -7.27 35.76 2.65
CA LYS A 149 -8.40 36.67 2.41
C LYS A 149 -7.93 37.97 1.76
N ASP A 150 -6.86 38.56 2.27
CA ASP A 150 -6.31 39.81 1.74
C ASP A 150 -5.81 39.61 0.30
N CYS A 151 -5.14 38.49 0.01
CA CYS A 151 -4.67 38.13 -1.33
C CYS A 151 -5.83 37.96 -2.34
N LEU A 152 -6.98 37.46 -1.88
CA LEU A 152 -8.13 37.15 -2.74
C LEU A 152 -9.26 38.20 -2.68
N ALA A 153 -9.10 39.30 -1.94
CA ALA A 153 -10.15 40.30 -1.73
C ALA A 153 -10.75 40.84 -3.03
N ASP A 154 -9.92 41.07 -4.04
CA ASP A 154 -10.34 41.66 -5.32
C ASP A 154 -10.86 40.63 -6.34
N THR A 155 -10.90 39.34 -5.99
CA THR A 155 -11.29 38.27 -6.93
C THR A 155 -12.80 38.07 -7.04
N GLY A 156 -13.58 38.71 -6.16
CA GLY A 156 -15.04 38.53 -6.07
C GLY A 156 -15.46 37.16 -5.51
N MET A 157 -14.52 36.36 -5.00
CA MET A 157 -14.81 35.07 -4.36
C MET A 157 -15.50 35.26 -3.01
N ASP A 158 -16.41 34.35 -2.67
CA ASP A 158 -17.01 34.33 -1.33
C ASP A 158 -15.99 33.86 -0.27
N ASN A 159 -16.19 34.28 0.99
CA ASN A 159 -15.29 33.94 2.11
C ASN A 159 -15.05 32.44 2.27
N LYS A 160 -16.05 31.60 2.03
CA LYS A 160 -15.91 30.14 2.20
C LYS A 160 -15.02 29.55 1.10
N SER A 161 -15.11 30.08 -0.12
CA SER A 161 -14.23 29.67 -1.22
C SER A 161 -12.79 30.17 -1.04
N MET A 162 -12.59 31.39 -0.51
CA MET A 162 -11.26 31.90 -0.19
C MET A 162 -10.56 31.05 0.88
N LEU A 163 -11.27 30.69 1.96
CA LEU A 163 -10.72 29.87 3.04
C LEU A 163 -10.26 28.47 2.59
N LYS A 164 -10.82 27.92 1.50
CA LYS A 164 -10.38 26.64 0.92
C LYS A 164 -9.02 26.70 0.25
N CYS A 165 -8.46 27.90 0.05
CA CYS A 165 -7.13 28.09 -0.54
C CYS A 165 -6.02 28.16 0.53
N ARG A 166 -6.34 28.10 1.83
CA ARG A 166 -5.35 28.16 2.94
C ARG A 166 -4.24 27.12 2.80
N ASN A 167 -4.60 25.93 2.35
CA ASN A 167 -3.65 24.85 2.08
C ASN A 167 -2.63 25.19 0.98
N MET A 168 -3.00 26.00 -0.02
CA MET A 168 -2.10 26.44 -1.07
C MET A 168 -1.10 27.48 -0.58
N PHE A 169 -1.47 28.30 0.39
CA PHE A 169 -0.53 29.25 1.00
C PHE A 169 0.55 28.49 1.76
N ALA A 170 0.13 27.52 2.57
CA ALA A 170 1.04 26.58 3.24
C ALA A 170 1.93 25.82 2.24
N LEU A 171 1.37 25.34 1.13
CA LEU A 171 2.16 24.74 0.05
C LEU A 171 3.20 25.70 -0.52
N GLY A 172 2.84 26.97 -0.74
CA GLY A 172 3.76 28.01 -1.19
C GLY A 172 4.95 28.20 -0.25
N LEU A 173 4.70 28.23 1.06
CA LEU A 173 5.74 28.31 2.09
C LEU A 173 6.68 27.10 2.06
N VAL A 174 6.11 25.90 1.93
CA VAL A 174 6.91 24.67 1.82
C VAL A 174 7.72 24.66 0.51
N CYS A 175 7.15 25.11 -0.61
CA CYS A 175 7.88 25.26 -1.87
C CYS A 175 9.05 26.22 -1.73
N TRP A 176 8.88 27.34 -1.03
CA TRP A 176 9.98 28.27 -0.73
C TRP A 176 11.05 27.61 0.14
N LEU A 177 10.65 26.93 1.21
CA LEU A 177 11.57 26.25 2.13
C LEU A 177 12.46 25.22 1.43
N PHE A 178 11.94 24.56 0.39
CA PHE A 178 12.65 23.54 -0.40
C PHE A 178 13.13 24.01 -1.78
N SER A 179 13.13 25.33 -2.03
CA SER A 179 13.54 25.93 -3.31
C SER A 179 12.90 25.27 -4.54
N ARG A 180 11.59 24.98 -4.47
CA ARG A 180 10.82 24.33 -5.54
C ARG A 180 10.35 25.33 -6.58
N ASP A 181 10.42 24.93 -7.84
CA ASP A 181 9.90 25.70 -8.96
C ASP A 181 8.37 25.80 -8.92
N LEU A 182 7.86 27.03 -8.80
CA LEU A 182 6.44 27.30 -8.78
C LEU A 182 5.75 27.07 -10.14
N GLU A 183 6.47 27.07 -11.26
CA GLU A 183 5.86 26.78 -12.56
C GLU A 183 5.28 25.37 -12.60
N LEU A 184 5.96 24.40 -11.98
CA LEU A 184 5.46 23.03 -11.87
C LEU A 184 4.15 22.96 -11.07
N VAL A 185 4.06 23.75 -9.99
CA VAL A 185 2.83 23.86 -9.17
C VAL A 185 1.71 24.51 -9.98
N ASN A 186 2.01 25.60 -10.69
CA ASN A 186 1.02 26.34 -11.49
C ASN A 186 0.44 25.45 -12.59
N ASN A 187 1.29 24.76 -13.36
CA ASN A 187 0.88 23.83 -14.42
C ASN A 187 -0.03 22.71 -13.89
N TYR A 188 0.27 22.19 -12.70
CA TYR A 188 -0.57 21.19 -12.05
C TYR A 188 -1.96 21.75 -11.68
N LEU A 189 -2.00 22.94 -11.07
CA LEU A 189 -3.26 23.60 -10.67
C LEU A 189 -4.13 23.94 -11.87
N GLU A 190 -3.55 24.46 -12.95
CA GLU A 190 -4.25 24.73 -14.21
C GLU A 190 -4.86 23.45 -14.80
N THR A 191 -4.09 22.36 -14.82
CA THR A 191 -4.56 21.07 -15.34
C THR A 191 -5.70 20.52 -14.48
N LYS A 192 -5.55 20.55 -13.16
CA LYS A 192 -6.53 20.02 -12.21
C LYS A 192 -7.85 20.79 -12.24
N PHE A 193 -7.77 22.11 -12.29
CA PHE A 193 -8.92 23.01 -12.29
C PHE A 193 -9.26 23.55 -13.67
N LYS A 194 -8.90 22.83 -14.74
CA LYS A 194 -9.17 23.22 -16.14
C LYS A 194 -10.64 23.59 -16.42
N LYS A 195 -11.58 22.96 -15.72
CA LYS A 195 -13.02 23.26 -15.83
C LYS A 195 -13.48 24.46 -14.99
N LYS A 196 -12.62 25.02 -14.14
CA LYS A 196 -12.90 26.10 -13.19
C LYS A 196 -11.69 27.07 -13.12
N PRO A 197 -11.41 27.84 -14.18
CA PRO A 197 -10.20 28.66 -14.31
C PRO A 197 -10.05 29.68 -13.18
N ALA A 198 -11.14 30.33 -12.74
CA ALA A 198 -11.09 31.27 -11.62
C ALA A 198 -10.59 30.62 -10.31
N ILE A 199 -10.89 29.34 -10.08
CA ILE A 199 -10.34 28.59 -8.92
C ILE A 199 -8.85 28.32 -9.14
N ALA A 200 -8.43 27.97 -10.36
CA ALA A 200 -7.02 27.77 -10.67
C ALA A 200 -6.20 29.03 -10.39
N GLU A 201 -6.65 30.18 -10.95
CA GLU A 201 -6.00 31.48 -10.79
C GLU A 201 -5.91 31.90 -9.32
N ALA A 202 -7.00 31.72 -8.54
CA ALA A 202 -6.99 32.01 -7.11
C ALA A 202 -5.98 31.15 -6.35
N ASN A 203 -5.93 29.84 -6.60
CA ASN A 203 -4.98 28.95 -5.95
C ASN A 203 -3.53 29.31 -6.35
N ILE A 204 -3.27 29.61 -7.61
CA ILE A 204 -1.94 30.04 -8.11
C ILE A 204 -1.50 31.34 -7.44
N LYS A 205 -2.39 32.33 -7.35
CA LYS A 205 -2.12 33.60 -6.67
C LYS A 205 -1.76 33.37 -5.19
N VAL A 206 -2.47 32.46 -4.53
CA VAL A 206 -2.24 32.12 -3.12
C VAL A 206 -0.94 31.32 -2.91
N VAL A 207 -0.59 30.39 -3.81
CA VAL A 207 0.71 29.69 -3.77
C VAL A 207 1.86 30.70 -3.85
N ARG A 208 1.79 31.64 -4.80
CA ARG A 208 2.81 32.70 -4.95
C ARG A 208 2.90 33.57 -3.71
N ALA A 209 1.76 34.01 -3.17
CA ALA A 209 1.73 34.80 -1.94
C ALA A 209 2.38 34.07 -0.75
N GLY A 210 2.19 32.75 -0.63
CA GLY A 210 2.86 31.93 0.39
C GLY A 210 4.37 31.84 0.18
N TYR A 211 4.81 31.66 -1.06
CA TYR A 211 6.23 31.63 -1.42
C TYR A 211 6.92 32.97 -1.15
N ASP A 212 6.29 34.08 -1.57
CA ASP A 212 6.79 35.45 -1.37
C ASP A 212 6.82 35.83 0.11
N TYR A 213 5.86 35.36 0.91
CA TYR A 213 5.88 35.55 2.36
C TYR A 213 7.09 34.85 2.99
N GLY A 214 7.37 33.61 2.58
CA GLY A 214 8.58 32.90 3.02
C GLY A 214 9.84 33.72 2.73
N HIS A 215 9.94 34.26 1.52
CA HIS A 215 11.03 35.17 1.15
C HIS A 215 11.07 36.39 2.08
N ASN A 216 9.99 37.11 2.29
CA ASN A 216 10.01 38.34 3.09
C ASN A 216 10.28 38.14 4.60
N VAL A 217 10.04 36.95 5.15
CA VAL A 217 10.15 36.63 6.59
C VAL A 217 11.48 35.94 6.91
N HIS A 218 12.53 36.19 6.10
CA HIS A 218 13.91 35.67 6.22
C HIS A 218 14.44 35.48 7.67
N ALA A 219 14.01 36.32 8.62
CA ALA A 219 14.44 36.28 10.01
C ALA A 219 13.97 35.07 10.85
N SER A 220 12.96 34.29 10.42
CA SER A 220 12.36 33.21 11.24
C SER A 220 12.73 31.79 10.81
N VAL A 221 13.49 31.61 9.74
CA VAL A 221 13.93 30.28 9.27
C VAL A 221 15.43 30.31 8.98
N PRO A 222 16.25 29.50 9.67
CA PRO A 222 17.70 29.66 9.61
C PRO A 222 18.32 29.24 8.26
N ASN A 223 17.65 28.41 7.44
CA ASN A 223 18.15 27.96 6.12
C ASN A 223 16.98 27.55 5.21
N THR A 224 17.15 27.70 3.89
CA THR A 224 16.36 26.93 2.91
C THR A 224 17.11 25.66 2.54
N TYR A 225 16.36 24.62 2.16
CA TYR A 225 16.90 23.30 1.88
C TYR A 225 16.79 22.98 0.40
N ARG A 226 17.77 22.24 -0.12
CA ARG A 226 17.73 21.73 -1.50
C ARG A 226 18.01 20.24 -1.48
N ILE A 227 17.22 19.48 -2.22
CA ILE A 227 17.36 18.02 -2.33
C ILE A 227 17.62 17.71 -3.78
N GLU A 228 18.91 17.63 -4.13
CA GLU A 228 19.32 17.23 -5.47
C GLU A 228 19.13 15.74 -5.68
N SER A 229 18.71 15.36 -6.88
CA SER A 229 18.57 13.94 -7.23
C SER A 229 19.94 13.37 -7.61
N THR A 230 20.39 12.34 -6.89
CA THR A 230 21.72 11.74 -7.12
C THR A 230 21.74 10.78 -8.30
N VAL A 231 20.60 10.20 -8.70
CA VAL A 231 20.51 9.24 -9.82
C VAL A 231 19.22 9.45 -10.62
N LYS A 232 19.32 10.03 -11.83
CA LYS A 232 18.21 10.10 -12.79
C LYS A 232 18.27 8.90 -13.73
N GLN A 233 17.29 8.01 -13.66
CA GLN A 233 17.11 6.97 -14.68
C GLN A 233 16.22 7.51 -15.81
N PRO A 234 16.67 7.50 -17.08
CA PRO A 234 15.83 7.91 -18.20
C PRO A 234 14.58 7.03 -18.32
N GLY A 235 13.43 7.66 -18.56
CA GLY A 235 12.16 6.98 -18.75
C GLY A 235 10.97 7.92 -18.58
N ARG A 236 9.77 7.40 -18.84
CA ARG A 236 8.52 8.10 -18.56
C ARG A 236 8.00 7.63 -17.20
N TYR A 237 7.81 8.57 -16.29
CA TYR A 237 7.37 8.31 -14.93
C TYR A 237 5.98 8.89 -14.68
N MET A 238 5.26 8.29 -13.75
CA MET A 238 4.06 8.86 -13.16
C MET A 238 4.02 8.57 -11.65
N ASP A 239 3.39 9.46 -10.90
CA ASP A 239 3.01 9.14 -9.51
C ASP A 239 1.85 8.14 -9.53
N ILE A 240 1.97 7.07 -8.76
CA ILE A 240 0.94 6.03 -8.68
C ILE A 240 0.75 5.58 -7.23
N THR A 241 -0.52 5.40 -6.86
CA THR A 241 -0.90 4.74 -5.60
C THR A 241 -1.03 3.24 -5.81
N GLY A 242 -0.91 2.44 -4.74
CA GLY A 242 -1.01 0.98 -4.85
C GLY A 242 -2.34 0.51 -5.44
N ASN A 243 -3.47 1.07 -5.03
CA ASN A 243 -4.78 0.70 -5.58
C ASN A 243 -4.87 0.96 -7.10
N LYS A 244 -4.32 2.09 -7.55
CA LYS A 244 -4.30 2.44 -8.97
C LYS A 244 -3.35 1.52 -9.75
N ALA A 245 -2.19 1.18 -9.17
CA ALA A 245 -1.25 0.23 -9.73
C ALA A 245 -1.86 -1.17 -9.86
N THR A 246 -2.59 -1.64 -8.84
CA THR A 246 -3.36 -2.91 -8.89
C THR A 246 -4.35 -2.91 -10.05
N ALA A 247 -5.15 -1.85 -10.20
CA ALA A 247 -6.09 -1.71 -11.31
C ALA A 247 -5.38 -1.80 -12.68
N TYR A 248 -4.23 -1.13 -12.83
CA TYR A 248 -3.44 -1.19 -14.06
C TYR A 248 -2.82 -2.56 -14.31
N GLY A 249 -2.38 -3.26 -13.27
CA GLY A 249 -1.87 -4.63 -13.39
C GLY A 249 -2.94 -5.62 -13.87
N LEU A 250 -4.16 -5.51 -13.35
CA LEU A 250 -5.32 -6.30 -13.81
C LEU A 250 -5.63 -6.04 -15.29
N MET A 251 -5.62 -4.76 -15.70
CA MET A 251 -5.88 -4.38 -17.08
C MET A 251 -4.79 -4.85 -18.04
N ALA A 252 -3.52 -4.67 -17.68
CA ALA A 252 -2.39 -5.14 -18.46
C ALA A 252 -2.42 -6.66 -18.61
N ALA A 253 -2.77 -7.40 -17.56
CA ALA A 253 -2.92 -8.85 -17.65
C ALA A 253 -4.08 -9.26 -18.55
N ALA A 254 -5.22 -8.57 -18.48
CA ALA A 254 -6.36 -8.83 -19.37
C ALA A 254 -5.97 -8.62 -20.84
N GLU A 255 -5.28 -7.52 -21.14
CA GLU A 255 -4.78 -7.21 -22.49
C GLU A 255 -3.77 -8.26 -22.98
N ARG A 256 -2.78 -8.62 -22.15
CA ARG A 256 -1.77 -9.63 -22.48
C ARG A 256 -2.34 -11.04 -22.64
N ALA A 257 -3.45 -11.35 -21.96
CA ALA A 257 -4.19 -12.60 -22.13
C ALA A 257 -5.19 -12.57 -23.31
N GLY A 258 -5.43 -11.40 -23.93
CA GLY A 258 -6.46 -11.23 -24.96
C GLY A 258 -7.89 -11.35 -24.43
N LEU A 259 -8.12 -11.02 -23.16
CA LEU A 259 -9.40 -11.19 -22.47
C LEU A 259 -10.04 -9.87 -22.04
N ARG A 260 -11.36 -9.92 -21.83
CA ARG A 260 -12.06 -8.84 -21.12
C ARG A 260 -11.82 -8.97 -19.61
N LEU A 261 -11.74 -7.82 -18.94
CA LEU A 261 -11.64 -7.75 -17.49
C LEU A 261 -13.02 -7.54 -16.88
N PHE A 262 -13.37 -8.34 -15.88
CA PHE A 262 -14.57 -8.15 -15.07
C PHE A 262 -14.22 -7.95 -13.60
N LEU A 263 -14.73 -6.89 -12.97
CA LEU A 263 -14.65 -6.69 -11.52
C LEU A 263 -16.06 -6.72 -10.92
N GLY A 264 -16.34 -7.73 -10.09
CA GLY A 264 -17.52 -7.78 -9.22
C GLY A 264 -17.11 -7.42 -7.80
N SER A 265 -17.64 -6.35 -7.20
CA SER A 265 -17.19 -5.90 -5.88
C SER A 265 -18.25 -5.12 -5.11
N TYR A 266 -18.11 -5.11 -3.78
CA TYR A 266 -18.84 -4.21 -2.89
C TYR A 266 -17.88 -3.11 -2.39
N PRO A 267 -18.31 -1.84 -2.31
CA PRO A 267 -17.46 -0.77 -1.82
C PRO A 267 -17.05 -0.97 -0.36
N ILE A 268 -15.76 -1.07 -0.09
CA ILE A 268 -15.20 -1.18 1.26
C ILE A 268 -13.84 -0.47 1.31
N THR A 269 -13.62 0.37 2.32
CA THR A 269 -12.31 1.01 2.56
C THR A 269 -11.29 -0.04 2.98
N PRO A 270 -10.05 -0.03 2.46
CA PRO A 270 -9.48 0.88 1.47
C PRO A 270 -9.54 0.38 0.01
N ALA A 271 -10.29 -0.67 -0.31
CA ALA A 271 -10.29 -1.31 -1.63
C ALA A 271 -11.14 -0.61 -2.72
N THR A 272 -12.09 0.25 -2.34
CA THR A 272 -13.04 0.89 -3.29
C THR A 272 -12.36 1.64 -4.45
N ASP A 273 -11.15 2.16 -4.25
CA ASP A 273 -10.47 2.92 -5.30
C ASP A 273 -10.04 2.06 -6.51
N ILE A 274 -9.92 0.74 -6.34
CA ILE A 274 -9.72 -0.19 -7.46
C ILE A 274 -10.95 -0.17 -8.38
N LEU A 275 -12.15 -0.25 -7.80
CA LEU A 275 -13.41 -0.15 -8.53
C LEU A 275 -13.54 1.22 -9.21
N HIS A 276 -13.25 2.30 -8.48
CA HIS A 276 -13.29 3.66 -9.04
C HIS A 276 -12.37 3.82 -10.24
N GLU A 277 -11.13 3.33 -10.17
CA GLU A 277 -10.18 3.45 -11.28
C GLU A 277 -10.63 2.60 -12.48
N LEU A 278 -10.96 1.32 -12.28
CA LEU A 278 -11.41 0.44 -13.35
C LEU A 278 -12.69 0.93 -14.05
N SER A 279 -13.60 1.57 -13.31
CA SER A 279 -14.86 2.10 -13.87
C SER A 279 -14.66 3.19 -14.94
N LYS A 280 -13.49 3.86 -14.94
CA LYS A 280 -13.12 4.90 -15.91
C LYS A 280 -12.67 4.31 -17.25
N HIS A 281 -12.34 3.02 -17.28
CA HIS A 281 -11.59 2.39 -18.38
C HIS A 281 -12.43 1.40 -19.21
N LYS A 282 -13.74 1.64 -19.33
CA LYS A 282 -14.66 0.79 -20.12
C LYS A 282 -14.22 0.58 -21.57
N SER A 283 -13.55 1.57 -22.17
CA SER A 283 -13.02 1.50 -23.53
C SER A 283 -11.92 0.45 -23.71
N MET A 284 -11.28 0.00 -22.62
CA MET A 284 -10.26 -1.05 -22.61
C MET A 284 -10.85 -2.44 -22.32
N GLY A 285 -12.15 -2.64 -22.56
CA GLY A 285 -12.80 -3.94 -22.34
C GLY A 285 -13.07 -4.27 -20.86
N VAL A 286 -12.98 -3.26 -19.98
CA VAL A 286 -13.24 -3.41 -18.53
C VAL A 286 -14.74 -3.29 -18.24
N THR A 287 -15.28 -4.26 -17.51
CA THR A 287 -16.64 -4.24 -16.96
C THR A 287 -16.57 -4.26 -15.45
N THR A 288 -17.24 -3.31 -14.80
CA THR A 288 -17.31 -3.24 -13.33
C THR A 288 -18.75 -3.32 -12.87
N VAL A 289 -19.03 -4.12 -11.85
CA VAL A 289 -20.32 -4.22 -11.19
C VAL A 289 -20.14 -3.92 -9.72
N GLN A 290 -20.84 -2.88 -9.26
CA GLN A 290 -21.03 -2.63 -7.84
C GLN A 290 -22.22 -3.48 -7.37
N CYS A 291 -21.93 -4.47 -6.53
CA CYS A 291 -22.94 -5.37 -5.98
C CYS A 291 -23.53 -4.82 -4.67
N GLU A 292 -24.59 -5.48 -4.22
CA GLU A 292 -25.32 -5.22 -2.99
C GLU A 292 -24.55 -5.63 -1.72
N ASP A 293 -23.68 -6.64 -1.83
CA ASP A 293 -22.81 -7.13 -0.76
C ASP A 293 -21.57 -7.87 -1.32
N GLU A 294 -20.67 -8.30 -0.43
CA GLU A 294 -19.46 -9.02 -0.81
C GLU A 294 -19.71 -10.42 -1.39
N ILE A 295 -20.79 -11.09 -1.01
CA ILE A 295 -21.14 -12.42 -1.52
C ILE A 295 -21.52 -12.31 -3.00
N ALA A 296 -22.46 -11.42 -3.32
CA ALA A 296 -22.87 -11.09 -4.68
C ALA A 296 -21.68 -10.57 -5.52
N GLY A 297 -20.81 -9.76 -4.91
CA GLY A 297 -19.58 -9.29 -5.54
C GLY A 297 -18.66 -10.43 -5.98
N CYS A 298 -18.44 -11.44 -5.14
CA CYS A 298 -17.60 -12.58 -5.50
C CYS A 298 -18.32 -13.54 -6.45
N ALA A 299 -19.60 -13.83 -6.21
CA ALA A 299 -20.41 -14.72 -7.04
C ALA A 299 -20.54 -14.21 -8.49
N SER A 300 -20.73 -12.91 -8.69
CA SER A 300 -20.74 -12.31 -10.02
C SER A 300 -19.40 -12.44 -10.74
N ALA A 301 -18.27 -12.29 -10.02
CA ALA A 301 -16.95 -12.50 -10.57
C ALA A 301 -16.71 -13.97 -10.96
N ILE A 302 -17.17 -14.93 -10.17
CA ILE A 302 -17.14 -16.36 -10.51
C ILE A 302 -17.93 -16.63 -11.79
N GLY A 303 -19.13 -16.06 -11.91
CA GLY A 303 -19.94 -16.17 -13.14
C GLY A 303 -19.23 -15.57 -14.36
N ALA A 304 -18.54 -14.45 -14.20
CA ALA A 304 -17.75 -13.86 -15.28
C ALA A 304 -16.54 -14.72 -15.68
N ALA A 305 -15.84 -15.33 -14.71
CA ALA A 305 -14.78 -16.30 -14.98
C ALA A 305 -15.34 -17.55 -15.68
N PHE A 306 -16.52 -18.03 -15.28
CA PHE A 306 -17.15 -19.13 -16.01
C PHE A 306 -17.46 -18.75 -17.47
N ALA A 307 -17.88 -17.49 -17.70
CA ALA A 307 -18.19 -16.96 -19.03
C ALA A 307 -16.97 -16.59 -19.91
N GLY A 308 -15.73 -16.82 -19.45
CA GLY A 308 -14.54 -16.59 -20.26
C GLY A 308 -13.83 -15.25 -20.03
N ALA A 309 -14.22 -14.44 -19.03
CA ALA A 309 -13.52 -13.21 -18.69
C ALA A 309 -12.38 -13.47 -17.69
N LEU A 310 -11.34 -12.63 -17.71
CA LEU A 310 -10.46 -12.51 -16.55
C LEU A 310 -11.27 -11.80 -15.46
N ALA A 311 -11.62 -12.52 -14.40
CA ALA A 311 -12.45 -11.98 -13.33
C ALA A 311 -11.62 -11.63 -12.09
N ALA A 312 -12.04 -10.57 -11.42
CA ALA A 312 -11.50 -10.15 -10.15
C ALA A 312 -12.61 -9.70 -9.18
N THR A 313 -12.30 -9.73 -7.89
CA THR A 313 -13.09 -9.09 -6.83
C THR A 313 -12.15 -8.39 -5.85
N SER A 314 -12.48 -7.18 -5.41
CA SER A 314 -11.69 -6.41 -4.46
C SER A 314 -12.42 -6.27 -3.13
N THR A 315 -11.68 -6.37 -2.01
CA THR A 315 -12.26 -6.32 -0.66
C THR A 315 -11.20 -6.05 0.41
N SER A 316 -11.58 -6.22 1.69
CA SER A 316 -10.70 -6.18 2.87
C SER A 316 -11.14 -7.29 3.85
N GLY A 317 -10.46 -7.46 4.99
CA GLY A 317 -10.68 -8.55 5.96
C GLY A 317 -12.14 -8.98 6.25
N PRO A 318 -13.08 -8.04 6.57
CA PRO A 318 -14.49 -8.41 6.78
C PRO A 318 -15.14 -9.04 5.55
N GLY A 319 -14.82 -8.52 4.37
CA GLY A 319 -15.35 -9.04 3.13
C GLY A 319 -14.71 -10.36 2.72
N ILE A 320 -13.45 -10.65 3.07
CA ILE A 320 -12.88 -12.01 2.93
C ILE A 320 -13.68 -13.02 3.76
N CYS A 321 -14.12 -12.64 4.96
CA CYS A 321 -14.94 -13.50 5.80
C CYS A 321 -16.26 -13.85 5.11
N LEU A 322 -16.95 -12.85 4.54
CA LEU A 322 -18.20 -13.05 3.80
C LEU A 322 -18.00 -13.83 2.49
N LYS A 323 -16.88 -13.61 1.80
CA LYS A 323 -16.56 -14.27 0.52
C LYS A 323 -16.07 -15.71 0.68
N SER A 324 -15.81 -16.18 1.90
CA SER A 324 -15.13 -17.47 2.12
C SER A 324 -15.84 -18.65 1.44
N GLU A 325 -17.17 -18.68 1.44
CA GLU A 325 -17.96 -19.71 0.73
C GLU A 325 -17.83 -19.58 -0.80
N ALA A 326 -18.01 -18.37 -1.35
CA ALA A 326 -17.88 -18.11 -2.78
C ALA A 326 -16.45 -18.38 -3.29
N MET A 327 -15.43 -18.02 -2.52
CA MET A 327 -14.04 -18.37 -2.80
C MET A 327 -13.87 -19.89 -2.88
N ASN A 328 -14.49 -20.63 -1.96
CA ASN A 328 -14.44 -22.08 -1.99
C ASN A 328 -15.14 -22.67 -3.21
N LEU A 329 -16.26 -22.07 -3.64
CA LEU A 329 -16.93 -22.40 -4.90
C LEU A 329 -15.99 -22.18 -6.11
N ALA A 330 -15.27 -21.06 -6.17
CA ALA A 330 -14.30 -20.80 -7.23
C ALA A 330 -13.15 -21.83 -7.26
N LEU A 331 -12.77 -22.35 -6.09
CA LEU A 331 -11.72 -23.37 -5.96
C LEU A 331 -12.19 -24.72 -6.48
N ILE A 332 -13.35 -25.19 -6.04
CA ILE A 332 -13.90 -26.49 -6.47
C ILE A 332 -14.28 -26.48 -7.94
N ASP A 333 -14.78 -25.35 -8.46
CA ASP A 333 -15.02 -25.14 -9.89
C ASP A 333 -13.71 -24.88 -10.69
N GLU A 334 -12.59 -24.71 -9.99
CA GLU A 334 -11.26 -24.42 -10.54
C GLU A 334 -11.30 -23.29 -11.57
N LEU A 335 -11.87 -22.15 -11.20
CA LEU A 335 -12.02 -20.99 -12.07
C LEU A 335 -10.90 -19.95 -11.85
N PRO A 336 -10.46 -19.24 -12.91
CA PRO A 336 -9.45 -18.19 -12.80
C PRO A 336 -10.07 -16.92 -12.21
N LEU A 337 -9.91 -16.73 -10.91
CA LEU A 337 -10.42 -15.57 -10.17
C LEU A 337 -9.31 -14.90 -9.37
N VAL A 338 -9.16 -13.59 -9.47
CA VAL A 338 -8.24 -12.83 -8.60
C VAL A 338 -9.02 -12.16 -7.47
N ILE A 339 -8.72 -12.51 -6.23
CA ILE A 339 -9.29 -11.90 -5.04
C ILE A 339 -8.26 -10.92 -4.48
N ILE A 340 -8.53 -9.62 -4.57
CA ILE A 340 -7.68 -8.59 -3.97
C ILE A 340 -8.17 -8.31 -2.56
N ASP A 341 -7.34 -8.66 -1.59
CA ASP A 341 -7.53 -8.31 -0.18
C ASP A 341 -6.63 -7.12 0.18
N VAL A 342 -7.25 -5.96 0.36
CA VAL A 342 -6.57 -4.75 0.82
C VAL A 342 -6.71 -4.68 2.34
N GLN A 343 -5.77 -5.31 3.03
CA GLN A 343 -5.82 -5.49 4.48
C GLN A 343 -5.89 -4.16 5.23
N ARG A 344 -6.63 -4.15 6.34
CA ARG A 344 -6.82 -2.98 7.22
C ARG A 344 -6.92 -3.44 8.67
N GLY A 345 -6.91 -2.50 9.62
CA GLY A 345 -6.98 -2.83 11.04
C GLY A 345 -8.23 -3.63 11.43
N GLY A 346 -8.04 -4.78 12.06
CA GLY A 346 -9.11 -5.66 12.57
C GLY A 346 -9.19 -5.68 14.11
N PRO A 347 -9.94 -6.62 14.72
CA PRO A 347 -10.90 -7.55 14.12
C PRO A 347 -12.27 -6.89 13.86
N SER A 348 -13.19 -7.61 13.21
CA SER A 348 -14.54 -7.11 12.83
C SER A 348 -14.42 -5.83 11.99
N THR A 349 -15.21 -4.78 12.27
CA THR A 349 -15.05 -3.47 11.60
C THR A 349 -13.63 -2.91 11.77
N GLY A 350 -13.06 -3.12 12.96
CA GLY A 350 -11.72 -2.70 13.35
C GLY A 350 -11.47 -1.21 13.16
N MET A 351 -10.36 -0.87 12.50
CA MET A 351 -9.93 0.48 12.17
C MET A 351 -9.84 0.64 10.64
N PRO A 352 -10.93 1.02 9.96
CA PRO A 352 -11.00 0.98 8.50
C PRO A 352 -9.96 1.80 7.74
N THR A 353 -9.42 2.84 8.38
CA THR A 353 -8.44 3.77 7.79
C THR A 353 -6.99 3.46 8.20
N LYS A 354 -6.78 2.40 8.97
CA LYS A 354 -5.47 2.01 9.51
C LYS A 354 -4.97 0.74 8.87
N SER A 355 -3.64 0.63 8.71
CA SER A 355 -3.00 -0.49 8.03
C SER A 355 -2.56 -1.56 9.02
N GLU A 356 -2.89 -2.82 8.74
CA GLU A 356 -2.41 -4.01 9.43
C GLU A 356 -2.28 -5.16 8.42
N GLN A 357 -1.57 -6.23 8.80
CA GLN A 357 -1.35 -7.42 7.96
C GLN A 357 -1.90 -8.67 8.65
N THR A 358 -3.15 -8.60 9.09
CA THR A 358 -3.77 -9.58 10.01
C THR A 358 -4.62 -10.64 9.32
N ASP A 359 -4.69 -10.65 7.99
CA ASP A 359 -5.66 -11.50 7.28
C ASP A 359 -4.98 -12.71 6.62
N LEU A 360 -3.65 -12.85 6.72
CA LEU A 360 -2.88 -13.92 6.08
C LEU A 360 -3.39 -15.33 6.44
N LEU A 361 -3.60 -15.65 7.71
CA LEU A 361 -4.12 -16.96 8.11
C LEU A 361 -5.59 -17.15 7.72
N GLN A 362 -6.40 -16.09 7.70
CA GLN A 362 -7.78 -16.15 7.22
C GLN A 362 -7.82 -16.48 5.72
N VAL A 363 -6.91 -15.89 4.93
CA VAL A 363 -6.75 -16.19 3.51
C VAL A 363 -6.18 -17.60 3.28
N LEU A 364 -5.31 -18.11 4.15
CA LEU A 364 -4.76 -19.46 3.98
C LEU A 364 -5.72 -20.55 4.44
N TYR A 365 -6.41 -20.35 5.57
CA TYR A 365 -7.10 -21.40 6.33
C TYR A 365 -8.54 -21.06 6.74
N GLY A 366 -9.10 -19.92 6.31
CA GLY A 366 -10.45 -19.49 6.69
C GLY A 366 -11.60 -20.16 5.93
N ARG A 367 -11.32 -21.12 5.05
CA ARG A 367 -12.32 -21.83 4.23
C ARG A 367 -12.50 -23.27 4.72
N ASN A 368 -13.69 -23.84 4.53
CA ASN A 368 -13.98 -25.22 4.90
C ASN A 368 -13.36 -26.23 3.93
N GLY A 369 -12.96 -27.40 4.44
CA GLY A 369 -12.34 -28.48 3.67
C GLY A 369 -10.91 -28.18 3.21
N GLU A 370 -10.32 -29.09 2.43
CA GLU A 370 -8.99 -28.91 1.83
C GLU A 370 -9.07 -27.92 0.64
N SER A 371 -8.87 -26.64 0.95
CA SER A 371 -9.12 -25.51 0.04
C SER A 371 -7.84 -24.69 -0.25
N PRO A 372 -6.84 -25.26 -0.94
CA PRO A 372 -5.57 -24.60 -1.21
C PRO A 372 -5.72 -23.53 -2.30
N MET A 373 -5.31 -22.29 -2.00
CA MET A 373 -5.27 -21.19 -2.97
C MET A 373 -3.87 -20.58 -3.04
N PRO A 374 -3.37 -20.19 -4.22
CA PRO A 374 -2.17 -19.39 -4.30
C PRO A 374 -2.35 -18.02 -3.64
N VAL A 375 -1.29 -17.53 -2.97
CA VAL A 375 -1.27 -16.26 -2.26
C VAL A 375 -0.01 -15.48 -2.61
N ILE A 376 -0.21 -14.25 -3.11
CA ILE A 376 0.84 -13.28 -3.42
C ILE A 376 0.65 -12.05 -2.52
N ALA A 377 1.72 -11.46 -2.00
CA ALA A 377 1.69 -10.22 -1.23
C ALA A 377 2.53 -9.12 -1.91
N ALA A 378 1.92 -7.98 -2.22
CA ALA A 378 2.61 -6.85 -2.84
C ALA A 378 3.50 -6.12 -1.82
N THR A 379 4.70 -5.69 -2.24
CA THR A 379 5.70 -5.12 -1.31
C THR A 379 5.76 -3.60 -1.29
N SER A 380 5.21 -2.93 -2.31
CA SER A 380 5.23 -1.47 -2.46
C SER A 380 4.08 -1.00 -3.35
N PRO A 381 3.76 0.31 -3.38
CA PRO A 381 2.75 0.86 -4.30
C PRO A 381 3.02 0.53 -5.77
N THR A 382 4.30 0.51 -6.19
CA THR A 382 4.68 0.15 -7.56
C THR A 382 4.59 -1.36 -7.81
N ASP A 383 4.97 -2.18 -6.83
CA ASP A 383 4.91 -3.64 -6.94
C ASP A 383 3.47 -4.17 -6.99
N CYS A 384 2.48 -3.40 -6.53
CA CYS A 384 1.06 -3.74 -6.70
C CYS A 384 0.68 -4.02 -8.17
N PHE A 385 1.30 -3.31 -9.14
CA PHE A 385 1.11 -3.60 -10.57
C PHE A 385 1.61 -5.00 -10.92
N ASP A 386 2.87 -5.31 -10.59
CA ASP A 386 3.50 -6.58 -10.92
C ASP A 386 2.85 -7.74 -10.15
N ALA A 387 2.46 -7.52 -8.90
CA ALA A 387 1.78 -8.52 -8.08
C ALA A 387 0.39 -8.86 -8.64
N ALA A 388 -0.40 -7.86 -9.06
CA ALA A 388 -1.68 -8.07 -9.72
C ALA A 388 -1.51 -8.79 -11.07
N TYR A 389 -0.53 -8.37 -11.87
CA TYR A 389 -0.21 -9.03 -13.15
C TYR A 389 0.11 -10.52 -12.95
N ASN A 390 1.01 -10.82 -12.01
CA ASN A 390 1.40 -12.19 -11.71
C ASN A 390 0.26 -13.00 -11.09
N ALA A 391 -0.62 -12.40 -10.28
CA ALA A 391 -1.80 -13.06 -9.75
C ALA A 391 -2.75 -13.49 -10.88
N CYS A 392 -3.00 -12.60 -11.85
CA CYS A 392 -3.79 -12.92 -13.04
C CYS A 392 -3.15 -14.01 -13.88
N LYS A 393 -1.83 -13.92 -14.10
CA LYS A 393 -1.08 -14.94 -14.83
C LYS A 393 -1.23 -16.31 -14.19
N ILE A 394 -1.01 -16.42 -12.88
CA ILE A 394 -1.17 -17.68 -12.16
C ILE A 394 -2.62 -18.17 -12.24
N ALA A 395 -3.60 -17.29 -12.05
CA ALA A 395 -5.01 -17.68 -12.09
C ALA A 395 -5.39 -18.30 -13.45
N LEU A 396 -4.97 -17.67 -14.55
CA LEU A 396 -5.29 -18.08 -15.92
C LEU A 396 -4.51 -19.32 -16.40
N GLU A 397 -3.23 -19.43 -16.04
CA GLU A 397 -2.37 -20.54 -16.47
C GLU A 397 -2.59 -21.81 -15.65
N HIS A 398 -3.02 -21.67 -14.39
CA HIS A 398 -3.22 -22.80 -13.47
C HIS A 398 -4.69 -23.06 -13.11
N MET A 399 -5.63 -22.31 -13.68
CA MET A 399 -7.08 -22.48 -13.49
C MET A 399 -7.44 -22.62 -12.00
N THR A 400 -7.14 -21.56 -11.24
CA THR A 400 -7.33 -21.54 -9.79
C THR A 400 -7.59 -20.11 -9.31
N PRO A 401 -8.41 -19.92 -8.27
CA PRO A 401 -8.53 -18.61 -7.62
C PRO A 401 -7.22 -18.25 -6.91
N VAL A 402 -6.75 -17.01 -7.07
CA VAL A 402 -5.52 -16.48 -6.48
C VAL A 402 -5.85 -15.30 -5.59
N VAL A 403 -5.29 -15.27 -4.38
CA VAL A 403 -5.42 -14.13 -3.47
C VAL A 403 -4.21 -13.22 -3.58
N LEU A 404 -4.47 -11.94 -3.87
CA LEU A 404 -3.49 -10.86 -3.82
C LEU A 404 -3.69 -10.08 -2.51
N LEU A 405 -2.73 -10.23 -1.60
CA LEU A 405 -2.62 -9.42 -0.39
C LEU A 405 -1.94 -8.09 -0.70
N THR A 406 -2.62 -7.02 -0.33
CA THR A 406 -2.06 -5.67 -0.19
C THR A 406 -2.44 -5.17 1.21
N ASP A 407 -2.17 -3.90 1.54
CA ASP A 407 -2.62 -3.31 2.80
C ASP A 407 -2.87 -1.81 2.64
N ALA A 408 -3.59 -1.22 3.59
CA ALA A 408 -4.02 0.18 3.54
C ALA A 408 -2.84 1.16 3.38
N PHE A 409 -1.65 0.82 3.89
CA PHE A 409 -0.47 1.66 3.78
C PHE A 409 0.00 1.74 2.32
N ILE A 410 0.28 0.63 1.64
CA ILE A 410 0.74 0.68 0.23
C ILE A 410 -0.38 0.95 -0.77
N ALA A 411 -1.63 0.63 -0.42
CA ALA A 411 -2.80 0.90 -1.26
C ALA A 411 -3.03 2.40 -1.45
N ASN A 412 -2.89 3.18 -0.37
CA ASN A 412 -3.09 4.63 -0.36
C ASN A 412 -1.79 5.41 -0.54
N GLY A 413 -0.66 4.83 -0.14
CA GLY A 413 0.67 5.41 -0.36
C GLY A 413 1.01 5.50 -1.84
N SER A 414 1.77 6.52 -2.20
CA SER A 414 2.19 6.80 -3.57
C SER A 414 3.70 6.71 -3.72
N SER A 415 4.14 6.42 -4.94
CA SER A 415 5.55 6.35 -5.31
C SER A 415 5.72 6.70 -6.79
N ALA A 416 6.90 7.23 -7.13
CA ALA A 416 7.27 7.46 -8.52
C ALA A 416 7.43 6.11 -9.25
N TRP A 417 6.58 5.87 -10.24
CA TRP A 417 6.55 4.64 -11.01
C TRP A 417 7.03 4.87 -12.43
N LYS A 418 8.02 4.08 -12.84
CA LYS A 418 8.47 4.02 -14.24
C LYS A 418 7.42 3.23 -15.02
N LEU A 419 6.85 3.83 -16.06
CA LEU A 419 5.87 3.14 -16.89
C LEU A 419 6.51 1.90 -17.54
N PRO A 420 5.91 0.70 -17.40
CA PRO A 420 6.41 -0.50 -18.03
C PRO A 420 6.17 -0.44 -19.53
N ASN A 421 7.04 -1.09 -20.29
CA ASN A 421 6.78 -1.39 -21.69
C ASN A 421 5.86 -2.62 -21.76
N ILE A 422 4.65 -2.47 -22.29
CA ILE A 422 3.64 -3.54 -22.36
C ILE A 422 4.15 -4.73 -23.19
N GLU A 423 4.95 -4.45 -24.23
CA GLU A 423 5.52 -5.48 -25.10
C GLU A 423 6.56 -6.36 -24.39
N GLU A 424 7.20 -5.84 -23.33
CA GLU A 424 8.19 -6.56 -22.53
C GLU A 424 7.55 -7.36 -21.39
N LEU A 425 6.24 -7.22 -21.15
CA LEU A 425 5.56 -7.96 -20.09
C LEU A 425 5.48 -9.45 -20.46
N PRO A 426 5.72 -10.37 -19.50
CA PRO A 426 5.68 -11.81 -19.77
C PRO A 426 4.32 -12.22 -20.35
N GLU A 427 4.30 -13.04 -21.42
CA GLU A 427 3.04 -13.54 -21.96
C GLU A 427 2.23 -14.30 -20.89
N ILE A 428 0.90 -14.26 -21.06
CA ILE A 428 -0.07 -15.00 -20.26
C ILE A 428 -0.80 -15.95 -21.19
N HIS A 429 -0.76 -17.24 -20.89
CA HIS A 429 -1.39 -18.28 -21.71
C HIS A 429 -2.55 -18.94 -20.97
N PRO A 430 -3.79 -18.40 -21.05
CA PRO A 430 -4.93 -19.05 -20.42
C PRO A 430 -5.06 -20.50 -20.88
N HIS A 431 -5.34 -21.40 -19.95
CA HIS A 431 -5.34 -22.84 -20.22
C HIS A 431 -6.64 -23.31 -20.91
N PHE A 432 -6.93 -22.78 -22.11
CA PHE A 432 -8.13 -23.10 -22.89
C PHE A 432 -8.16 -24.54 -23.38
N VAL A 433 -9.38 -25.05 -23.60
CA VAL A 433 -9.60 -26.30 -24.34
C VAL A 433 -8.98 -26.28 -25.74
N THR A 434 -8.57 -27.46 -26.18
CA THR A 434 -7.98 -27.69 -27.50
C THR A 434 -8.99 -28.35 -28.45
N GLU A 435 -8.83 -28.15 -29.76
CA GLU A 435 -9.71 -28.74 -30.79
C GLU A 435 -9.80 -30.27 -30.71
N ASP A 436 -8.73 -30.95 -30.29
CA ASP A 436 -8.71 -32.41 -30.12
C ASP A 436 -9.67 -32.90 -29.03
N GLN A 437 -10.09 -32.01 -28.12
CA GLN A 437 -11.05 -32.30 -27.06
C GLN A 437 -12.51 -32.06 -27.50
N LYS A 438 -12.77 -31.52 -28.69
CA LYS A 438 -14.13 -31.26 -29.17
C LYS A 438 -14.98 -32.56 -29.18
N TYR A 439 -16.15 -32.51 -28.55
CA TYR A 439 -17.08 -33.63 -28.28
C TYR A 439 -16.53 -34.77 -27.40
N LYS A 440 -15.33 -34.60 -26.82
CA LYS A 440 -14.68 -35.55 -25.90
C LYS A 440 -14.29 -34.89 -24.57
N TYR A 441 -14.65 -33.63 -24.40
CA TYR A 441 -14.27 -32.81 -23.26
C TYR A 441 -15.03 -33.21 -22.01
N THR A 442 -14.30 -33.35 -20.91
CA THR A 442 -14.85 -33.44 -19.55
C THR A 442 -14.13 -32.40 -18.69
N PRO A 443 -14.85 -31.72 -17.77
CA PRO A 443 -14.32 -30.53 -17.09
C PRO A 443 -13.14 -30.78 -16.15
N TYR A 444 -12.92 -32.02 -15.71
CA TYR A 444 -11.84 -32.39 -14.78
C TYR A 444 -10.75 -33.25 -15.41
N LYS A 445 -10.78 -33.43 -16.73
CA LYS A 445 -9.61 -33.92 -17.47
C LYS A 445 -8.53 -32.83 -17.46
N ARG A 446 -7.33 -33.20 -17.05
CA ARG A 446 -6.25 -32.27 -16.69
C ARG A 446 -5.02 -32.43 -17.56
N ASP A 447 -4.22 -31.37 -17.60
CA ASP A 447 -2.83 -31.44 -18.03
C ASP A 447 -2.01 -32.23 -16.97
N PRO A 448 -1.28 -33.29 -17.35
CA PRO A 448 -0.55 -34.12 -16.39
C PRO A 448 0.64 -33.41 -15.72
N LYS A 449 1.17 -32.34 -16.33
CA LYS A 449 2.27 -31.54 -15.80
C LYS A 449 1.75 -30.54 -14.76
N THR A 450 0.80 -29.70 -15.15
CA THR A 450 0.30 -28.60 -14.30
C THR A 450 -0.82 -29.03 -13.37
N LEU A 451 -1.52 -30.12 -13.68
CA LEU A 451 -2.76 -30.58 -13.05
C LEU A 451 -3.95 -29.62 -13.22
N ALA A 452 -3.79 -28.58 -14.03
CA ALA A 452 -4.86 -27.65 -14.35
C ALA A 452 -5.90 -28.32 -15.26
N ARG A 453 -7.17 -28.01 -15.03
CA ARG A 453 -8.23 -28.34 -15.98
C ARG A 453 -8.16 -27.43 -17.20
N TYR A 454 -8.71 -27.88 -18.32
CA TYR A 454 -8.88 -27.02 -19.49
C TYR A 454 -10.12 -26.12 -19.34
N TRP A 455 -10.02 -24.86 -19.77
CA TRP A 455 -11.09 -23.87 -19.69
C TRP A 455 -11.94 -23.90 -20.96
N ALA A 456 -13.16 -24.42 -20.86
CA ALA A 456 -14.16 -24.32 -21.90
C ALA A 456 -15.07 -23.12 -21.65
N ILE A 457 -15.28 -22.29 -22.67
CA ILE A 457 -16.17 -21.12 -22.60
C ILE A 457 -17.58 -21.52 -23.03
N PRO A 458 -18.63 -21.18 -22.26
CA PRO A 458 -20.02 -21.40 -22.67
C PRO A 458 -20.32 -20.84 -24.06
N GLY A 459 -21.07 -21.62 -24.86
CA GLY A 459 -21.36 -21.30 -26.26
C GLY A 459 -20.36 -21.89 -27.27
N THR A 460 -19.25 -22.48 -26.81
CA THR A 460 -18.30 -23.19 -27.68
C THR A 460 -18.85 -24.58 -28.02
N GLU A 461 -19.04 -24.86 -29.32
CA GLU A 461 -19.59 -26.12 -29.80
C GLU A 461 -18.72 -27.33 -29.38
N GLY A 462 -19.36 -28.36 -28.83
CA GLY A 462 -18.69 -29.63 -28.49
C GLY A 462 -17.98 -29.65 -27.13
N TYR A 463 -18.11 -28.58 -26.32
CA TYR A 463 -17.51 -28.49 -24.97
C TYR A 463 -18.57 -28.29 -23.87
N THR A 464 -19.78 -28.82 -24.06
CA THR A 464 -20.85 -28.75 -23.06
C THR A 464 -20.39 -29.40 -21.75
N HIS A 465 -20.51 -28.68 -20.65
CA HIS A 465 -20.11 -29.17 -19.34
C HIS A 465 -20.90 -28.47 -18.23
N ILE A 466 -20.83 -29.04 -17.03
CA ILE A 466 -21.47 -28.51 -15.82
C ILE A 466 -20.42 -28.46 -14.73
N LEU A 467 -20.25 -27.28 -14.13
CA LEU A 467 -19.50 -27.09 -12.89
C LEU A 467 -20.48 -26.93 -11.72
N GLY A 468 -19.97 -26.94 -10.50
CA GLY A 468 -20.77 -26.77 -9.29
C GLY A 468 -20.05 -27.33 -8.06
N GLY A 469 -20.45 -26.87 -6.88
CA GLY A 469 -19.70 -27.09 -5.64
C GLY A 469 -19.73 -28.50 -5.02
N LEU A 470 -20.36 -29.48 -5.66
CA LEU A 470 -20.31 -30.87 -5.21
C LEU A 470 -19.06 -31.55 -5.77
N GLU A 471 -18.49 -32.49 -5.02
CA GLU A 471 -17.36 -33.28 -5.50
C GLU A 471 -17.70 -33.99 -6.82
N LYS A 472 -16.71 -34.01 -7.71
CA LYS A 472 -16.86 -34.52 -9.06
C LYS A 472 -15.90 -35.67 -9.31
N ASP A 473 -16.37 -36.64 -10.08
CA ASP A 473 -15.51 -37.66 -10.63
C ASP A 473 -14.49 -37.01 -11.59
N GLY A 474 -13.20 -37.28 -11.35
CA GLY A 474 -12.11 -36.62 -12.08
C GLY A 474 -12.07 -36.95 -13.58
N GLU A 475 -12.67 -38.04 -14.02
CA GLU A 475 -12.64 -38.46 -15.42
C GLU A 475 -13.88 -37.99 -16.19
N THR A 476 -15.07 -38.13 -15.57
CA THR A 476 -16.37 -37.89 -16.21
C THR A 476 -16.96 -36.51 -15.90
N GLY A 477 -16.60 -35.90 -14.77
CA GLY A 477 -17.20 -34.67 -14.26
C GLY A 477 -18.63 -34.83 -13.70
N ALA A 478 -19.10 -36.06 -13.52
CA ALA A 478 -20.34 -36.36 -12.81
C ALA A 478 -20.18 -36.14 -11.29
N ILE A 479 -21.28 -36.02 -10.56
CA ILE A 479 -21.25 -35.97 -9.09
C ILE A 479 -20.72 -37.30 -8.56
N SER A 480 -19.78 -37.26 -7.62
CA SER A 480 -19.22 -38.45 -6.99
C SER A 480 -19.24 -38.33 -5.47
N THR A 481 -19.54 -39.45 -4.82
CA THR A 481 -19.39 -39.64 -3.36
C THR A 481 -18.42 -40.80 -3.06
N ASP A 482 -17.66 -41.22 -4.06
CA ASP A 482 -16.67 -42.29 -3.93
C ASP A 482 -15.47 -41.79 -3.10
N PRO A 483 -15.09 -42.48 -2.01
CA PRO A 483 -14.00 -42.02 -1.13
C PRO A 483 -12.64 -41.91 -1.83
N GLU A 484 -12.30 -42.85 -2.72
CA GLU A 484 -11.01 -42.87 -3.41
C GLU A 484 -10.93 -41.74 -4.45
N ASN A 485 -12.04 -41.43 -5.12
CA ASN A 485 -12.12 -40.25 -5.98
C ASN A 485 -11.94 -38.96 -5.18
N HIS A 486 -12.60 -38.83 -4.01
CA HIS A 486 -12.49 -37.63 -3.18
C HIS A 486 -11.04 -37.39 -2.71
N ASP A 487 -10.39 -38.43 -2.16
CA ASP A 487 -8.98 -38.38 -1.76
C ASP A 487 -8.05 -37.98 -2.93
N LYS A 488 -8.22 -38.65 -4.08
CA LYS A 488 -7.46 -38.33 -5.30
C LYS A 488 -7.66 -36.87 -5.73
N MET A 489 -8.90 -36.38 -5.74
CA MET A 489 -9.22 -35.04 -6.20
C MET A 489 -8.72 -33.94 -5.25
N ASP A 490 -8.78 -34.18 -3.94
CA ASP A 490 -8.18 -33.30 -2.93
C ASP A 490 -6.65 -33.21 -3.12
N HIS A 491 -5.99 -34.36 -3.24
CA HIS A 491 -4.55 -34.41 -3.51
C HIS A 491 -4.20 -33.71 -4.83
N ILE A 492 -5.01 -33.84 -5.88
CA ILE A 492 -4.77 -33.15 -7.14
C ILE A 492 -4.88 -31.63 -6.98
N ARG A 493 -5.93 -31.12 -6.34
CA ARG A 493 -6.12 -29.67 -6.11
C ARG A 493 -4.97 -29.10 -5.28
N TRP A 494 -4.54 -29.82 -4.25
CA TRP A 494 -3.38 -29.47 -3.44
C TRP A 494 -2.08 -29.45 -4.25
N ASN A 495 -1.80 -30.53 -4.99
CA ASN A 495 -0.60 -30.65 -5.81
C ASN A 495 -0.56 -29.62 -6.93
N LYS A 496 -1.70 -29.23 -7.51
CA LYS A 496 -1.80 -28.18 -8.52
C LYS A 496 -1.23 -26.87 -7.99
N VAL A 497 -1.64 -26.45 -6.80
CA VAL A 497 -1.14 -25.22 -6.15
C VAL A 497 0.34 -25.37 -5.75
N ALA A 498 0.71 -26.51 -5.17
CA ALA A 498 2.10 -26.75 -4.74
C ALA A 498 3.11 -26.79 -5.91
N ARG A 499 2.67 -27.13 -7.12
CA ARG A 499 3.50 -27.21 -8.34
C ARG A 499 3.68 -25.87 -9.05
N ILE A 500 2.93 -24.83 -8.69
CA ILE A 500 3.05 -23.50 -9.31
C ILE A 500 4.48 -23.01 -9.10
N SER A 501 5.19 -22.74 -10.19
CA SER A 501 6.56 -22.25 -10.12
C SER A 501 6.54 -20.77 -9.78
N VAL A 502 7.11 -20.42 -8.64
CA VAL A 502 7.32 -19.03 -8.22
C VAL A 502 8.81 -18.70 -8.23
N PRO A 503 9.19 -17.44 -8.45
CA PRO A 503 10.58 -16.99 -8.31
C PRO A 503 11.19 -17.36 -6.96
N ASP A 504 12.49 -17.65 -6.98
CA ASP A 504 13.26 -17.92 -5.77
C ASP A 504 13.31 -16.72 -4.83
N LEU A 505 13.39 -17.00 -3.53
CA LEU A 505 13.54 -15.99 -2.49
C LEU A 505 14.91 -15.31 -2.65
N THR A 506 14.88 -14.00 -2.88
CA THR A 506 16.08 -13.17 -2.99
C THR A 506 16.46 -12.58 -1.63
N VAL A 507 17.76 -12.58 -1.33
CA VAL A 507 18.32 -11.99 -0.11
C VAL A 507 19.12 -10.73 -0.46
N LEU A 508 18.85 -9.64 0.26
CA LEU A 508 19.55 -8.36 0.18
C LEU A 508 20.51 -8.19 1.36
N GLY A 509 21.41 -7.21 1.27
CA GLY A 509 22.37 -6.91 2.33
C GLY A 509 23.58 -7.85 2.32
N ASP A 510 24.07 -8.21 3.50
CA ASP A 510 25.24 -9.06 3.69
C ASP A 510 24.86 -10.56 3.56
N LYS A 511 24.32 -10.91 2.39
CA LYS A 511 23.66 -12.21 2.13
C LYS A 511 24.51 -13.44 2.46
N ASP A 512 25.84 -13.34 2.37
CA ASP A 512 26.74 -14.49 2.49
C ASP A 512 27.27 -14.68 3.93
N ASP A 513 27.29 -13.62 4.76
CA ASP A 513 27.92 -13.63 6.08
C ASP A 513 27.20 -12.81 7.17
N ALA A 514 25.90 -12.53 6.98
CA ALA A 514 25.09 -11.84 7.98
C ALA A 514 24.93 -12.61 9.30
N ASP A 515 25.01 -11.88 10.41
CA ASP A 515 24.73 -12.38 11.76
C ASP A 515 23.23 -12.47 12.06
N LEU A 516 22.42 -11.69 11.32
CA LEU A 516 20.97 -11.64 11.44
C LEU A 516 20.32 -11.58 10.05
N LEU A 517 19.37 -12.49 9.80
CA LEU A 517 18.43 -12.37 8.70
C LEU A 517 17.11 -11.75 9.20
N ILE A 518 16.74 -10.62 8.63
CA ILE A 518 15.42 -10.00 8.78
C ILE A 518 14.50 -10.61 7.72
N VAL A 519 13.31 -11.03 8.14
CA VAL A 519 12.29 -11.62 7.27
C VAL A 519 11.00 -10.83 7.39
N GLY A 520 10.39 -10.46 6.26
CA GLY A 520 9.09 -9.81 6.23
C GLY A 520 8.26 -10.24 5.02
N PHE A 521 7.02 -9.75 4.95
CA PHE A 521 6.15 -9.87 3.79
C PHE A 521 5.27 -8.62 3.61
N GLY A 522 4.74 -8.43 2.42
CA GLY A 522 3.89 -7.28 2.11
C GLY A 522 4.61 -5.93 2.28
N SER A 523 3.89 -4.91 2.75
CA SER A 523 4.40 -3.54 2.89
C SER A 523 5.49 -3.29 3.95
N THR A 524 5.80 -4.28 4.78
CA THR A 524 6.91 -4.18 5.74
C THR A 524 8.26 -3.96 5.05
N TYR A 525 8.38 -4.34 3.76
CA TYR A 525 9.61 -4.27 2.97
C TYR A 525 10.37 -2.97 3.13
N GLY A 526 9.70 -1.82 2.93
CA GLY A 526 10.38 -0.53 2.96
C GLY A 526 11.00 -0.20 4.31
N HIS A 527 10.29 -0.52 5.39
CA HIS A 527 10.76 -0.28 6.76
C HIS A 527 11.89 -1.22 7.15
N LEU A 528 11.78 -2.50 6.77
CA LEU A 528 12.81 -3.51 7.05
C LEU A 528 14.08 -3.27 6.23
N TYR A 529 13.94 -2.82 4.98
CA TYR A 529 15.06 -2.41 4.14
C TYR A 529 15.80 -1.21 4.73
N SER A 530 15.07 -0.15 5.13
CA SER A 530 15.67 1.00 5.80
C SER A 530 16.36 0.62 7.11
N ALA A 531 15.75 -0.26 7.93
CA ALA A 531 16.38 -0.74 9.17
C ALA A 531 17.66 -1.53 8.90
N MET A 532 17.67 -2.40 7.87
CA MET A 532 18.86 -3.13 7.42
C MET A 532 19.97 -2.16 7.02
N GLU A 533 19.69 -1.17 6.17
CA GLU A 533 20.71 -0.20 5.72
C GLU A 533 21.28 0.62 6.88
N VAL A 534 20.44 1.04 7.85
CA VAL A 534 20.90 1.74 9.05
C VAL A 534 21.81 0.84 9.91
N LEU A 535 21.44 -0.43 10.13
CA LEU A 535 22.26 -1.37 10.88
C LEU A 535 23.62 -1.63 10.21
N ARG A 536 23.61 -1.79 8.87
CA ARG A 536 24.83 -1.96 8.06
C ARG A 536 25.72 -0.73 8.11
N GLY A 537 25.15 0.46 8.07
CA GLY A 537 25.85 1.72 8.27
C GLY A 537 26.54 1.84 9.64
N LYS A 538 26.03 1.15 10.67
CA LYS A 538 26.65 1.02 11.99
C LYS A 538 27.69 -0.11 12.09
N GLY A 539 27.96 -0.83 11.00
CA GLY A 539 28.93 -1.92 10.93
C GLY A 539 28.38 -3.29 11.34
N HIS A 540 27.06 -3.46 11.49
CA HIS A 540 26.45 -4.77 11.71
C HIS A 540 26.27 -5.53 10.40
N LYS A 541 26.52 -6.84 10.39
CA LYS A 541 26.28 -7.70 9.23
C LYS A 541 24.84 -8.20 9.24
N VAL A 542 24.01 -7.67 8.34
CA VAL A 542 22.57 -7.92 8.34
C VAL A 542 22.09 -8.18 6.91
N ALA A 543 21.20 -9.16 6.77
CA ALA A 543 20.55 -9.52 5.53
C ALA A 543 19.03 -9.36 5.64
N LEU A 544 18.36 -9.19 4.50
CA LEU A 544 16.89 -9.08 4.40
C LEU A 544 16.36 -10.05 3.35
N ALA A 545 15.34 -10.83 3.72
CA ALA A 545 14.52 -11.61 2.80
C ALA A 545 13.06 -11.18 2.89
N GLN A 546 12.50 -10.72 1.76
CA GLN A 546 11.10 -10.30 1.69
C GLN A 546 10.27 -11.31 0.90
N PHE A 547 9.24 -11.87 1.53
CA PHE A 547 8.32 -12.78 0.87
C PHE A 547 7.28 -12.01 0.05
N LYS A 548 7.26 -12.32 -1.26
CA LYS A 548 6.18 -11.92 -2.19
C LYS A 548 5.22 -13.08 -2.47
N TYR A 549 5.73 -14.30 -2.58
CA TYR A 549 4.92 -15.51 -2.77
C TYR A 549 4.83 -16.25 -1.45
N VAL A 550 3.60 -16.47 -0.98
CA VAL A 550 3.33 -17.04 0.35
C VAL A 550 2.74 -18.44 0.23
N ASN A 551 1.94 -18.69 -0.81
CA ASN A 551 1.51 -20.03 -1.19
C ASN A 551 1.49 -20.16 -2.71
N PRO A 552 2.26 -21.10 -3.32
CA PRO A 552 3.33 -21.85 -2.69
C PRO A 552 4.49 -20.93 -2.26
N LEU A 553 5.32 -21.42 -1.33
CA LEU A 553 6.57 -20.75 -0.96
C LEU A 553 7.63 -20.95 -2.05
N PRO A 554 8.58 -20.01 -2.21
CA PRO A 554 9.77 -20.22 -3.04
C PRO A 554 10.51 -21.50 -2.67
N LYS A 555 10.98 -22.25 -3.67
CA LYS A 555 11.59 -23.60 -3.46
C LYS A 555 12.83 -23.55 -2.58
N ASN A 556 13.62 -22.49 -2.70
CA ASN A 556 14.84 -22.27 -1.91
C ASN A 556 14.56 -21.75 -0.48
N THR A 557 13.31 -21.60 -0.05
CA THR A 557 12.96 -20.97 1.24
C THR A 557 13.64 -21.65 2.43
N ALA A 558 13.54 -22.98 2.56
CA ALA A 558 14.14 -23.70 3.68
C ALA A 558 15.67 -23.57 3.68
N GLU A 559 16.29 -23.66 2.50
CA GLU A 559 17.73 -23.49 2.33
C GLU A 559 18.20 -22.09 2.73
N VAL A 560 17.50 -21.04 2.28
CA VAL A 560 17.83 -19.65 2.60
C VAL A 560 17.72 -19.41 4.10
N LEU A 561 16.58 -19.75 4.71
CA LEU A 561 16.35 -19.43 6.12
C LEU A 561 17.27 -20.20 7.09
N SER A 562 17.64 -21.45 6.74
CA SER A 562 18.47 -22.29 7.61
C SER A 562 19.96 -21.92 7.59
N ARG A 563 20.42 -21.12 6.63
CA ARG A 563 21.82 -20.67 6.55
C ARG A 563 22.19 -19.66 7.64
N TYR A 564 21.22 -18.96 8.21
CA TYR A 564 21.47 -17.89 9.17
C TYR A 564 21.28 -18.37 10.61
N LYS A 565 22.21 -18.00 11.48
CA LYS A 565 22.18 -18.36 12.91
C LYS A 565 21.01 -17.70 13.65
N LYS A 566 20.62 -16.49 13.23
CA LYS A 566 19.48 -15.76 13.77
C LYS A 566 18.59 -15.31 12.62
N VAL A 567 17.31 -15.65 12.74
CA VAL A 567 16.28 -15.20 11.83
C VAL A 567 15.20 -14.51 12.66
N VAL A 568 14.85 -13.28 12.31
CA VAL A 568 13.73 -12.55 12.89
C VAL A 568 12.65 -12.35 11.85
N VAL A 569 11.44 -12.78 12.14
CA VAL A 569 10.26 -12.51 11.32
C VAL A 569 9.57 -11.28 11.90
N ALA A 570 9.50 -10.21 11.11
CA ALA A 570 8.95 -8.93 11.50
C ALA A 570 7.63 -8.66 10.76
N GLU A 571 6.52 -8.57 11.49
CA GLU A 571 5.18 -8.50 10.92
C GLU A 571 4.29 -7.48 11.63
N GLN A 572 3.34 -6.91 10.88
CA GLN A 572 2.28 -6.06 11.46
C GLN A 572 1.07 -6.88 11.91
N ASN A 573 1.34 -7.99 12.59
CA ASN A 573 0.40 -8.94 13.17
C ASN A 573 1.08 -9.66 14.35
N LEU A 574 0.43 -10.66 14.95
CA LEU A 574 0.98 -11.43 16.08
C LEU A 574 1.72 -12.71 15.68
N GLY A 575 2.33 -12.77 14.49
CA GLY A 575 3.20 -13.86 14.04
C GLY A 575 2.58 -14.82 13.02
N GLN A 576 1.80 -14.33 12.06
CA GLN A 576 1.08 -15.17 11.10
C GLN A 576 2.01 -15.84 10.07
N LEU A 577 2.95 -15.10 9.46
CA LEU A 577 3.97 -15.66 8.59
C LEU A 577 4.92 -16.54 9.39
N ALA A 578 5.30 -16.12 10.60
CA ALA A 578 6.14 -16.94 11.48
C ALA A 578 5.48 -18.30 11.76
N ALA A 579 4.17 -18.35 11.99
CA ALA A 579 3.42 -19.59 12.16
C ALA A 579 3.43 -20.45 10.88
N LEU A 580 3.18 -19.85 9.72
CA LEU A 580 3.23 -20.56 8.44
C LEU A 580 4.61 -21.17 8.18
N LEU A 581 5.68 -20.40 8.34
CA LEU A 581 7.05 -20.86 8.10
C LEU A 581 7.43 -22.02 9.04
N ARG A 582 6.99 -21.99 10.30
CA ARG A 582 7.18 -23.09 11.25
C ARG A 582 6.47 -24.38 10.84
N ILE A 583 5.26 -24.26 10.27
CA ILE A 583 4.49 -25.43 9.80
C ILE A 583 5.10 -26.01 8.52
N ARG A 584 5.79 -25.19 7.72
CA ARG A 584 6.35 -25.59 6.41
C ARG A 584 7.83 -25.97 6.44
N ILE A 585 8.57 -25.59 7.47
CA ILE A 585 10.02 -25.79 7.56
C ILE A 585 10.34 -26.53 8.86
N ASN A 586 10.89 -27.73 8.71
CA ASN A 586 11.28 -28.57 9.83
C ASN A 586 12.35 -27.86 10.69
N HIS A 587 12.24 -28.00 12.01
CA HIS A 587 13.18 -27.45 13.00
C HIS A 587 13.40 -25.93 12.93
N PHE A 588 12.51 -25.20 12.25
CA PHE A 588 12.62 -23.75 12.12
C PHE A 588 11.86 -23.04 13.25
N ALA A 589 12.57 -22.25 14.06
CA ALA A 589 11.99 -21.48 15.16
C ALA A 589 12.59 -20.06 15.19
N PRO A 590 12.04 -19.12 14.41
CA PRO A 590 12.56 -17.75 14.32
C PRO A 590 12.22 -16.93 15.56
N TYR A 591 13.02 -15.89 15.79
CA TYR A 591 12.64 -14.75 16.60
C TYR A 591 11.50 -14.00 15.93
N GLN A 592 10.73 -13.26 16.70
CA GLN A 592 9.60 -12.50 16.18
C GLN A 592 9.65 -11.06 16.65
N TYR A 593 9.32 -10.15 15.73
CA TYR A 593 9.04 -8.76 16.00
C TYR A 593 7.62 -8.47 15.51
N ASN A 594 6.70 -8.39 16.45
CA ASN A 594 5.26 -8.34 16.16
C ASN A 594 4.70 -7.00 16.65
N GLN A 595 4.08 -6.23 15.76
CA GLN A 595 3.48 -4.94 16.11
C GLN A 595 2.09 -4.78 15.50
N VAL A 596 1.07 -4.64 16.35
CA VAL A 596 -0.34 -4.50 15.92
C VAL A 596 -0.86 -3.18 16.50
N LYS A 597 -0.52 -2.08 15.81
CA LYS A 597 -0.82 -0.71 16.26
C LYS A 597 -1.65 0.08 15.23
N GLY A 598 -2.10 -0.54 14.14
CA GLY A 598 -2.73 0.15 13.01
C GLY A 598 -1.84 1.20 12.31
N GLN A 599 -0.52 1.14 12.50
CA GLN A 599 0.43 2.10 11.98
C GLN A 599 1.65 1.38 11.39
N PRO A 600 2.29 1.93 10.33
CA PRO A 600 3.56 1.43 9.79
C PRO A 600 4.63 1.24 10.88
N PHE A 601 5.61 0.39 10.59
CA PHE A 601 6.76 0.24 11.48
C PHE A 601 7.55 1.54 11.60
N VAL A 602 8.16 1.73 12.77
CA VAL A 602 9.10 2.83 13.02
C VAL A 602 10.52 2.26 12.89
N VAL A 603 11.32 2.80 11.96
CA VAL A 603 12.66 2.28 11.62
C VAL A 603 13.59 2.32 12.83
N THR A 604 13.54 3.37 13.63
CA THR A 604 14.35 3.51 14.85
C THR A 604 14.00 2.47 15.92
N GLU A 605 12.73 2.10 16.07
CA GLU A 605 12.29 1.00 16.96
C GLU A 605 12.82 -0.35 16.46
N LEU A 606 12.73 -0.61 15.15
CA LEU A 606 13.27 -1.81 14.51
C LEU A 606 14.78 -1.93 14.73
N VAL A 607 15.54 -0.88 14.42
CA VAL A 607 17.00 -0.86 14.58
C VAL A 607 17.39 -1.13 16.03
N THR A 608 16.76 -0.44 16.99
CA THR A 608 17.04 -0.63 18.42
C THR A 608 16.78 -2.07 18.86
N THR A 609 15.69 -2.67 18.36
CA THR A 609 15.30 -4.03 18.70
C THR A 609 16.22 -5.07 18.06
N PHE A 610 16.60 -4.88 16.80
CA PHE A 610 17.49 -5.77 16.07
C PHE A 610 18.94 -5.69 16.58
N GLU A 611 19.41 -4.53 17.06
CA GLU A 611 20.70 -4.41 17.76
C GLU A 611 20.72 -5.23 19.06
N LYS A 612 19.63 -5.20 19.84
CA LYS A 612 19.49 -6.06 21.02
C LYS A 612 19.53 -7.54 20.62
N LEU A 613 18.83 -7.91 19.54
CA LEU A 613 18.81 -9.28 19.05
C LEU A 613 20.18 -9.75 18.55
N LEU A 614 20.95 -8.89 17.86
CA LEU A 614 22.32 -9.19 17.43
C LEU A 614 23.23 -9.54 18.62
N LYS A 615 23.05 -8.87 19.77
CA LYS A 615 23.78 -9.13 21.02
C LYS A 615 23.24 -10.28 21.85
N ALA A 616 21.99 -10.70 21.62
CA ALA A 616 21.39 -11.81 22.36
C ALA A 616 22.18 -13.11 22.16
N PRO A 617 22.33 -13.97 23.19
CA PRO A 617 22.97 -15.27 23.00
C PRO A 617 22.18 -16.10 21.99
N LEU A 618 22.87 -16.95 21.23
CA LEU A 618 22.20 -17.95 20.41
C LEU A 618 21.33 -18.84 21.32
N PRO A 619 20.12 -19.21 20.91
CA PRO A 619 19.29 -20.10 21.70
C PRO A 619 20.06 -21.40 21.94
N LYS A 620 20.15 -21.86 23.20
CA LYS A 620 20.51 -23.26 23.46
C LYS A 620 19.33 -24.11 22.93
N GLU A 621 19.59 -25.04 22.02
CA GLU A 621 18.63 -26.07 21.58
C GLU A 621 17.94 -26.73 22.81
N GLU A 622 16.69 -27.18 22.84
CA GLU A 622 15.67 -27.37 21.79
C GLU A 622 14.25 -27.54 22.39
N THR A 623 13.89 -26.89 23.51
CA THR A 623 12.62 -27.15 24.23
C THR A 623 11.87 -25.88 24.66
N GLY A 624 11.65 -24.96 23.73
CA GLY A 624 10.92 -23.70 23.97
C GLY A 624 9.63 -23.61 23.15
N THR A 625 8.57 -23.05 23.73
CA THR A 625 7.32 -22.74 23.00
C THR A 625 7.48 -21.45 22.19
N PHE A 626 6.51 -21.13 21.32
CA PHE A 626 6.45 -19.85 20.59
C PHE A 626 6.75 -18.64 21.48
N TYR A 627 6.23 -18.65 22.70
CA TYR A 627 6.36 -17.57 23.68
C TYR A 627 7.80 -17.35 24.15
N THR A 628 8.64 -18.38 24.14
CA THR A 628 10.04 -18.28 24.58
C THR A 628 10.95 -17.51 23.62
N LYS A 629 10.49 -17.25 22.38
CA LYS A 629 11.24 -16.54 21.33
C LYS A 629 10.54 -15.28 20.82
N ILE A 630 9.57 -14.76 21.58
CA ILE A 630 9.03 -13.42 21.35
C ILE A 630 10.03 -12.42 21.93
N LEU A 631 10.35 -11.37 21.18
CA LEU A 631 11.06 -10.22 21.73
C LEU A 631 10.04 -9.42 22.57
N GLU A 632 10.17 -9.46 23.90
CA GLU A 632 9.41 -8.62 24.84
C GLU A 632 9.82 -7.14 24.73
#